data_AF-A0A938A9Q4-F1
#
_entry.id   AF-A0A938A9Q4-F1
#
_cell.length_a   1.000
_cell.length_b   1.000
_cell.length_c   1.000
_cell.angle_alpha   90.00
_cell.angle_beta   90.00
_cell.angle_gamma   90.00
#
_symmetry.space_group_name_H-M   'P 1'
#
loop_
_entity.id
_entity.type
_entity.pdbx_description
1 polymer ?
#
loop_
_entity_poly.entity_id
_entity_poly.type
_entity_poly.pdbx_seq_one_letter_code
_entity_poly.pdbx_strand_id
1 'polypeptide(L)' 'DYLRRPGPDAPIEAWDDHLHLRDNPAGKTHDLWYHEAGCAQWLRVHRNTVSHEIYGAELVADLKGGAK' A
#
# COMPACT_ATOMS: atom_id res chain seq x y z
N ASP A 1 -6.70 1.90 -1.42
CA ASP A 1 -7.30 0.57 -1.23
C ASP A 1 -6.20 -0.46 -1.39
N TYR A 2 -6.19 -1.54 -0.60
CA TYR A 2 -5.14 -2.56 -0.75
C TYR A 2 -5.47 -3.49 -1.92
N LEU A 3 -4.43 -4.00 -2.56
CA LEU A 3 -4.58 -4.89 -3.71
C LEU A 3 -5.14 -6.22 -3.26
N ARG A 4 -6.22 -6.64 -3.92
CA ARG A 4 -6.81 -7.96 -3.70
C ARG A 4 -6.09 -8.93 -4.63
N ARG A 5 -5.49 -9.95 -4.04
CA ARG A 5 -4.87 -11.03 -4.80
C ARG A 5 -5.96 -11.84 -5.50
N PRO A 6 -5.86 -12.07 -6.83
CA PRO A 6 -6.78 -12.95 -7.54
C PRO A 6 -6.76 -14.38 -6.98
N GLY A 7 -7.87 -15.09 -7.15
CA GLY A 7 -7.95 -16.52 -6.83
C GLY A 7 -7.09 -17.36 -7.78
N PRO A 8 -6.79 -18.62 -7.42
CA PRO A 8 -5.95 -19.50 -8.23
C PRO A 8 -6.51 -19.73 -9.64
N ASP A 9 -7.83 -19.84 -9.77
CA ASP A 9 -8.53 -20.07 -11.05
C ASP A 9 -8.97 -18.77 -11.74
N ALA A 10 -8.47 -17.61 -11.30
CA ALA A 10 -8.81 -16.33 -11.91
C ALA A 10 -8.24 -16.23 -13.34
N PRO A 11 -8.89 -15.45 -14.23
CA PRO A 11 -8.37 -15.18 -15.57
C PRO A 11 -6.94 -14.63 -15.54
N ILE A 12 -6.18 -14.92 -16.60
CA ILE A 12 -4.77 -14.50 -16.69
C ILE A 12 -4.62 -12.98 -16.65
N GLU A 13 -5.58 -12.24 -17.19
CA GLU A 13 -5.61 -10.79 -17.22
C GLU A 13 -5.70 -10.22 -15.79
N ALA A 14 -6.49 -10.84 -14.91
CA ALA A 14 -6.58 -10.42 -13.52
C ALA A 14 -5.26 -10.65 -12.77
N TRP A 15 -4.53 -11.72 -13.11
CA TRP A 15 -3.20 -11.96 -12.60
C TRP A 15 -2.17 -10.96 -13.14
N ASP A 16 -2.23 -10.63 -14.42
CA ASP A 16 -1.36 -9.63 -15.05
C ASP A 16 -1.53 -8.26 -14.38
N ASP A 17 -2.77 -7.78 -14.24
CA ASP A 17 -3.11 -6.55 -13.53
C ASP A 17 -2.60 -6.57 -12.08
N HIS A 18 -2.79 -7.70 -11.39
CA HIS A 18 -2.32 -7.86 -10.02
C HIS A 18 -0.80 -7.92 -9.91
N LEU A 19 -0.05 -8.42 -10.88
CA LEU A 19 1.40 -8.53 -10.75
C LEU A 19 2.13 -7.28 -11.22
N HIS A 20 1.62 -6.62 -12.27
CA HIS A 20 2.43 -5.65 -13.02
C HIS A 20 1.93 -4.20 -12.93
N LEU A 21 0.63 -3.96 -12.70
CA LEU A 21 0.07 -2.61 -12.84
C LEU A 21 -0.12 -1.90 -11.50
N ARG A 22 0.47 -0.71 -11.31
CA ARG A 22 0.19 0.15 -10.15
C ARG A 22 0.04 1.60 -10.60
N ASP A 23 -0.84 2.32 -9.92
CA ASP A 23 -0.90 3.77 -10.05
C ASP A 23 0.44 4.36 -9.59
N ASN A 24 1.02 5.22 -10.43
CA ASN A 24 2.25 5.96 -10.12
C ASN A 24 2.04 7.47 -10.29
N PRO A 25 1.15 8.10 -9.50
CA PRO A 25 0.86 9.52 -9.62
C PRO A 25 2.03 10.36 -9.06
N ALA A 26 2.36 11.44 -9.77
CA ALA A 26 3.23 12.49 -9.25
C ALA A 26 2.43 13.38 -8.28
N GLY A 27 2.93 13.59 -7.07
CA GLY A 27 2.28 14.43 -6.06
C GLY A 27 1.89 13.64 -4.82
N LYS A 28 0.76 13.96 -4.21
CA LYS A 28 0.32 13.34 -2.94
C LYS A 28 -0.08 11.87 -3.15
N THR A 29 0.48 11.00 -2.32
CA THR A 29 0.35 9.53 -2.37
C THR A 29 0.24 8.93 -0.98
N HIS A 30 -0.18 7.67 -0.92
CA HIS A 30 -0.16 6.85 0.28
C HIS A 30 0.72 5.63 0.04
N ASP A 31 1.92 5.64 0.59
CA ASP A 31 2.90 4.59 0.40
C ASP A 31 2.86 3.59 1.55
N LEU A 32 3.21 2.34 1.26
CA LEU A 32 3.33 1.29 2.27
C LEU A 32 4.82 1.06 2.59
N TRP A 33 5.25 1.37 3.81
CA TRP A 33 6.65 1.25 4.25
C TRP A 33 6.76 0.21 5.36
N TYR A 34 7.82 -0.60 5.34
CA TYR A 34 8.10 -1.58 6.39
C TYR A 34 9.20 -1.06 7.32
N HIS A 35 8.93 -1.03 8.62
CA HIS A 35 9.87 -0.51 9.60
C HIS A 35 10.85 -1.59 10.08
N GLU A 36 11.69 -2.06 9.16
CA GLU A 36 12.59 -3.21 9.35
C GLU A 36 13.54 -3.04 10.55
N ALA A 37 14.25 -1.92 10.62
CA ALA A 37 15.23 -1.66 11.68
C ALA A 37 14.62 -1.25 13.03
N GLY A 38 13.29 -1.31 13.15
CA GLY A 38 12.56 -0.89 14.33
C GLY A 38 11.52 -1.92 14.75
N CYS A 39 10.25 -1.54 14.74
CA CYS A 39 9.16 -2.35 15.28
C CYS A 39 8.65 -3.45 14.34
N ALA A 40 9.23 -3.62 13.15
CA ALA A 40 8.82 -4.62 12.17
C ALA A 40 7.31 -4.51 11.81
N GLN A 41 6.75 -3.30 11.84
CA GLN A 41 5.36 -3.03 11.47
C GLN A 41 5.29 -2.39 10.09
N TRP A 42 4.14 -2.56 9.44
CA TRP A 42 3.80 -1.85 8.22
C TRP A 42 3.15 -0.51 8.54
N LEU A 43 3.62 0.54 7.85
CA LEU A 43 3.16 1.91 7.96
C LEU A 43 2.52 2.36 6.65
N ARG A 44 1.40 3.06 6.73
CA ARG A 44 0.88 3.85 5.61
C ARG A 44 1.40 5.28 5.78
N VAL A 45 2.23 5.70 4.84
CA VAL A 45 2.90 7.00 4.85
C VAL A 45 2.25 7.92 3.83
N HIS A 46 1.87 9.12 4.26
CA HIS A 46 1.25 10.14 3.41
C HIS A 46 2.35 11.07 2.92
N ARG A 47 2.70 10.98 1.63
CA ARG A 47 3.88 11.67 1.07
C ARG A 47 3.57 12.36 -0.26
N ASN A 48 4.21 13.50 -0.52
CA ASN A 48 4.32 14.05 -1.87
C ASN A 48 5.54 13.47 -2.59
N THR A 49 5.36 12.74 -3.69
CA THR A 49 6.45 12.10 -4.45
C THR A 49 7.32 13.08 -5.25
N VAL A 50 6.90 14.34 -5.40
CA VAL A 50 7.67 15.39 -6.08
C VAL A 50 8.51 16.20 -5.09
N SER A 51 7.92 16.66 -3.98
CA SER A 51 8.61 17.49 -2.98
C SER A 51 9.23 16.70 -1.83
N HIS A 52 8.89 15.42 -1.70
CA HIS A 52 9.24 14.54 -0.57
C HIS A 52 8.67 14.97 0.79
N GLU A 53 7.74 15.93 0.83
CA GLU A 53 7.05 16.32 2.06
C GLU A 53 6.21 15.15 2.62
N ILE A 54 6.31 14.92 3.94
CA ILE A 54 5.54 13.91 4.67
C ILE A 54 4.47 14.60 5.49
N TYR A 55 3.21 14.23 5.27
CA TYR A 55 2.05 14.81 5.95
C TYR A 55 1.57 13.97 7.13
N GLY A 56 1.99 12.71 7.23
CA GLY A 56 1.59 11.81 8.30
C GLY A 56 2.01 10.36 8.06
N ALA A 57 1.91 9.57 9.12
CA ALA A 57 2.13 8.12 9.08
C ALA A 57 1.19 7.44 10.10
N GLU A 58 0.61 6.32 9.69
CA GLU A 58 -0.32 5.53 10.50
C GLU A 58 0.06 4.05 10.43
N LEU A 59 -0.13 3.31 11.54
CA LEU A 59 0.07 1.86 11.54
C LEU A 59 -1.02 1.22 10.68
N VAL A 60 -0.63 0.33 9.77
CA VAL A 60 -1.58 -0.41 8.94
C VAL A 60 -2.51 -1.29 9.79
N ALA A 61 -2.02 -1.77 10.94
CA ALA A 61 -2.81 -2.54 11.89
C ALA A 61 -4.01 -1.74 12.45
N ASP A 62 -3.83 -0.44 12.66
CA ASP A 62 -4.85 0.43 13.27
C ASP A 62 -5.90 0.90 12.26
N LEU A 63 -5.63 0.75 10.96
CA LEU A 63 -6.57 1.11 9.88
C LEU A 63 -7.79 0.18 9.81
N LYS A 64 -7.79 -0.93 10.54
CA LYS A 64 -8.96 -1.81 10.67
C LYS A 64 -9.62 -1.67 12.03
N GLY A 65 -10.85 -1.16 12.03
CA GLY A 65 -11.93 -1.79 12.78
C GLY A 65 -11.94 -3.28 12.41
N GLY A 66 -11.38 -4.11 13.29
CA GLY A 66 -11.18 -5.52 13.04
C GLY A 66 -12.49 -6.21 12.71
N ALA A 67 -12.52 -6.93 11.58
CA ALA A 67 -13.37 -8.10 11.50
C ALA A 67 -12.91 -9.06 12.59
N LYS A 68 -13.70 -9.15 13.66
CA LYS A 68 -13.86 -10.40 14.40
C LYS A 68 -14.59 -11.39 13.50
#